data_AF-A0AAX6NQZ8-F1
#
_entry.id   AF-A0AAX6NQZ8-F1
#
_cell.length_a   1.000
_cell.length_b   1.000
_cell.length_c   1.000
_cell.angle_alpha   90.00
_cell.angle_beta   90.00
_cell.angle_gamma   90.00
#
_symmetry.space_group_name_H-M   'P 1'
#
loop_
_entity.id
_entity.type
_entity.pdbx_description
1 polymer ?
#
loop_
_entity_poly.entity_id
_entity_poly.type
_entity_poly.pdbx_seq_one_letter_code
_entity_poly.pdbx_strand_id
1 'polypeptide(L)'
;MGTLAGHLLPAIGFLLFSLYYAVLLSLALLRGHKVLKPPLPPKEKRGHSLWQREPLEGIVKVVFTFTGILGELFYPPGVNRTRLVDWDDPQRPFLFKDSWQHITMYSFFMLSGVVDIVSQRCLARQNVKLEQAAQALAFYVVVLLMATHIENRNTLEIRVHVLFMVPTFLLALMLNIEVWVPDQPPLWVLKTWMGLVLSSWLLQLCVVLYAPPSGQPWRADSPTDMAFLTTFFCWHLGLMALLLAAIYGLCSLWVRRYSSWMASPGVKYKMCPTEASREELERLRQEDELQDGGV
;
A
#
# COMPACT_ATOMS: atom_id res chain seq x y z
N MET A 1 18.04 -14.40 16.91
CA MET A 1 16.67 -13.84 16.75
C MET A 1 16.84 -12.40 16.32
N GLY A 2 16.10 -11.97 15.30
CA GLY A 2 16.00 -10.53 15.05
C GLY A 2 15.41 -9.84 16.27
N THR A 3 15.54 -8.53 16.37
CA THR A 3 15.02 -7.80 17.53
C THR A 3 13.49 -7.64 17.40
N LEU A 4 12.77 -7.57 18.53
CA LEU A 4 11.36 -7.19 18.55
C LEU A 4 11.14 -5.86 17.81
N ALA A 5 12.02 -4.89 18.03
CA ALA A 5 11.98 -3.59 17.35
C ALA A 5 12.11 -3.74 15.83
N GLY A 6 13.04 -4.59 15.36
CA GLY A 6 13.25 -4.87 13.94
C GLY A 6 12.06 -5.53 13.25
N HIS A 7 11.20 -6.26 13.99
CA HIS A 7 9.97 -6.86 13.45
C HIS A 7 8.74 -5.96 13.62
N LEU A 8 8.64 -5.23 14.74
CA LEU A 8 7.46 -4.42 15.07
C LEU A 8 7.34 -3.19 14.18
N LEU A 9 8.45 -2.50 13.91
CA LEU A 9 8.45 -1.33 13.04
C LEU A 9 7.88 -1.63 11.64
N PRO A 10 8.40 -2.61 10.87
CA PRO A 10 7.86 -2.91 9.56
C PRO A 10 6.43 -3.44 9.63
N ALA A 11 6.06 -4.17 10.69
CA ALA A 11 4.70 -4.65 10.90
C ALA A 11 3.67 -3.50 10.99
N ILE A 12 3.96 -2.48 11.81
CA ILE A 12 3.10 -1.29 11.94
C ILE A 12 3.05 -0.53 10.61
N GLY A 13 4.21 -0.32 9.96
CA GLY A 13 4.28 0.40 8.69
C GLY A 13 3.44 -0.27 7.59
N PHE A 14 3.60 -1.59 7.40
CA PHE A 14 2.81 -2.33 6.42
C PHE A 14 1.32 -2.36 6.77
N LEU A 15 0.95 -2.41 8.06
CA LEU A 15 -0.47 -2.42 8.45
C LEU A 15 -1.15 -1.10 8.13
N LEU A 16 -0.54 0.03 8.52
CA LEU A 16 -1.07 1.36 8.21
C LEU A 16 -1.21 1.56 6.70
N PHE A 17 -0.21 1.14 5.94
CA PHE A 17 -0.25 1.20 4.48
C PHE A 17 -1.37 0.32 3.89
N SER A 18 -1.54 -0.91 4.39
CA SER A 18 -2.56 -1.83 3.91
C SER A 18 -3.98 -1.35 4.24
N LEU A 19 -4.20 -0.77 5.43
CA LEU A 19 -5.47 -0.14 5.82
C LEU A 19 -5.78 1.08 4.93
N TYR A 20 -4.78 1.92 4.66
CA TYR A 20 -4.93 3.04 3.73
C TYR A 20 -5.36 2.56 2.33
N TYR A 21 -4.72 1.51 1.80
CA TYR A 21 -5.10 0.92 0.51
C TYR A 21 -6.49 0.27 0.53
N ALA A 22 -6.91 -0.33 1.64
CA ALA A 22 -8.26 -0.88 1.81
C ALA A 22 -9.35 0.20 1.70
N VAL A 23 -9.11 1.37 2.29
CA VAL A 23 -10.02 2.52 2.16
C VAL A 23 -10.04 3.04 0.72
N LEU A 24 -8.86 3.23 0.11
CA LEU A 24 -8.77 3.70 -1.28
C LEU A 24 -9.47 2.75 -2.26
N LEU A 25 -9.23 1.45 -2.14
CA LEU A 25 -9.90 0.43 -2.91
C LEU A 25 -11.42 0.52 -2.77
N SER A 26 -11.90 0.61 -1.53
CA SER A 26 -13.34 0.68 -1.25
C SER A 26 -13.97 1.89 -1.92
N LEU A 27 -13.34 3.06 -1.83
CA LEU A 27 -13.81 4.28 -2.49
C LEU A 27 -13.74 4.18 -4.02
N ALA A 28 -12.69 3.58 -4.58
CA ALA A 28 -12.55 3.38 -6.02
C ALA A 28 -13.66 2.47 -6.58
N LEU A 29 -13.97 1.38 -5.89
CA LEU A 29 -15.05 0.47 -6.25
C LEU A 29 -16.42 1.16 -6.18
N LEU A 30 -16.70 1.91 -5.11
CA LEU A 30 -17.97 2.62 -4.93
C LEU A 30 -18.19 3.72 -5.97
N ARG A 31 -17.11 4.33 -6.48
CA ARG A 31 -17.16 5.37 -7.51
C ARG A 31 -17.10 4.81 -8.94
N GLY A 32 -17.00 3.50 -9.11
CA GLY A 32 -16.89 2.86 -10.42
C GLY A 32 -15.61 3.22 -11.18
N HIS A 33 -14.52 3.53 -10.46
CA HIS A 33 -13.25 3.87 -11.10
C HIS A 33 -12.65 2.63 -11.81
N LYS A 34 -12.14 2.85 -13.03
CA LYS A 34 -11.41 1.82 -13.80
C LYS A 34 -9.97 1.61 -13.35
N VAL A 35 -9.45 2.48 -12.49
CA VAL A 35 -8.08 2.40 -11.94
C VAL A 35 -8.13 2.74 -10.45
N LEU A 36 -7.38 2.00 -9.63
CA LEU A 36 -7.31 2.18 -8.17
C LEU A 36 -6.92 3.62 -7.76
N LYS A 37 -5.92 4.18 -8.44
CA LYS A 37 -5.54 5.60 -8.33
C LYS A 37 -5.50 6.19 -9.75
N PRO A 38 -6.30 7.23 -10.06
CA PRO A 38 -6.18 7.88 -11.35
C PRO A 38 -4.77 8.46 -11.51
N PRO A 39 -4.11 8.28 -12.67
CA PRO A 39 -2.79 8.82 -12.89
C PRO A 39 -2.83 10.35 -12.82
N LEU A 40 -1.75 10.94 -12.33
CA LEU A 40 -1.63 12.40 -12.28
C LEU A 40 -1.66 12.98 -13.71
N PRO A 41 -2.26 14.18 -13.90
CA PRO A 41 -2.23 14.84 -15.20
C PRO A 41 -0.77 15.13 -15.61
N PRO A 42 -0.49 15.24 -16.92
CA PRO A 42 0.82 15.62 -17.44
C PRO A 42 1.32 16.89 -16.75
N LYS A 43 2.65 17.00 -16.59
CA LYS A 43 3.27 18.08 -15.82
C LYS A 43 2.81 19.48 -16.27
N GLU A 44 2.62 19.67 -17.57
CA GLU A 44 2.15 20.92 -18.19
C GLU A 44 0.71 21.30 -17.82
N LYS A 45 -0.14 20.32 -17.49
CA LYS A 45 -1.56 20.51 -17.14
C LYS A 45 -1.80 20.45 -15.62
N ARG A 46 -0.75 20.23 -14.82
CA ARG A 46 -0.86 20.18 -13.36
C ARG A 46 -0.88 21.62 -12.82
N GLY A 47 -2.07 22.12 -12.51
CA GLY A 47 -2.29 23.48 -11.99
C GLY A 47 -1.43 23.83 -10.76
N HIS A 48 -1.46 25.10 -10.36
CA HIS A 48 -0.61 25.63 -9.27
C HIS A 48 -0.96 25.16 -7.84
N SER A 49 -1.98 24.30 -7.68
CA SER A 49 -2.36 23.81 -6.34
C SER A 49 -1.26 22.93 -5.73
N LEU A 50 -0.63 23.44 -4.68
CA LEU A 50 0.40 22.75 -3.88
C LEU A 50 -0.08 21.41 -3.30
N TRP A 51 -1.39 21.25 -3.09
CA TRP A 51 -1.98 20.02 -2.56
C TRP A 51 -2.08 18.87 -3.58
N GLN A 52 -2.11 19.16 -4.88
CA GLN A 52 -2.06 18.14 -5.95
C GLN A 52 -0.62 17.75 -6.35
N ARG A 53 0.38 18.29 -5.65
CA ARG A 53 1.77 18.31 -6.13
C ARG A 53 2.69 17.32 -5.43
N GLU A 54 2.47 16.97 -4.16
CA GLU A 54 3.46 16.21 -3.40
C GLU A 54 3.31 14.68 -3.55
N PRO A 55 4.38 13.94 -3.91
CA PRO A 55 4.40 12.49 -3.95
C PRO A 55 4.45 11.92 -2.52
N LEU A 56 3.40 12.19 -1.74
CA LEU A 56 3.35 11.91 -0.30
C LEU A 56 3.68 10.45 0.01
N GLU A 57 3.17 9.52 -0.80
CA GLU A 57 3.44 8.09 -0.61
C GLU A 57 4.93 7.76 -0.76
N GLY A 58 5.58 8.30 -1.80
CA GLY A 58 7.01 8.12 -2.02
C GLY A 58 7.84 8.75 -0.91
N ILE A 59 7.46 9.94 -0.44
CA ILE A 59 8.12 10.62 0.70
C ILE A 59 7.98 9.79 1.97
N VAL A 60 6.78 9.29 2.28
CA VAL A 60 6.53 8.44 3.44
C VAL A 60 7.36 7.14 3.35
N LYS A 61 7.41 6.49 2.19
CA LYS A 61 8.27 5.30 1.96
C LYS A 61 9.73 5.60 2.23
N VAL A 62 10.27 6.71 1.73
CA VAL A 62 11.69 7.09 1.91
C VAL A 62 11.99 7.42 3.38
N VAL A 63 11.18 8.28 4.02
CA VAL A 63 11.42 8.70 5.42
C VAL A 63 11.30 7.51 6.37
N PHE A 64 10.29 6.67 6.17
CA PHE A 64 10.05 5.49 7.02
C PHE A 64 11.19 4.48 6.90
N THR A 65 11.60 4.13 5.68
CA THR A 65 12.67 3.16 5.45
C THR A 65 14.04 3.67 5.86
N PHE A 66 14.32 4.96 5.64
CA PHE A 66 15.54 5.60 6.14
C PHE A 66 15.61 5.55 7.67
N THR A 67 14.49 5.82 8.36
CA THR A 67 14.40 5.70 9.82
C THR A 67 14.66 4.25 10.26
N GLY A 68 14.11 3.26 9.54
CA GLY A 68 14.38 1.84 9.78
C GLY A 68 15.85 1.47 9.64
N ILE A 69 16.53 1.97 8.59
CA ILE A 69 17.98 1.75 8.37
C ILE A 69 18.79 2.33 9.53
N LEU A 70 18.49 3.57 9.96
CA LEU A 70 19.16 4.18 11.11
C LEU A 70 18.93 3.38 12.39
N GLY A 71 17.71 2.87 12.60
CA GLY A 71 17.38 1.99 13.71
C GLY A 71 18.21 0.71 13.72
N GLU A 72 18.34 0.04 12.58
CA GLU A 72 19.15 -1.18 12.48
C GLU A 72 20.65 -0.92 12.71
N LEU A 73 21.16 0.21 12.26
CA LEU A 73 22.58 0.56 12.41
C LEU A 73 22.95 1.02 13.83
N PHE A 74 22.06 1.78 14.48
CA PHE A 74 22.41 2.57 15.67
C PHE A 74 21.52 2.35 16.90
N TYR A 75 20.48 1.51 16.83
CA TYR A 75 19.62 1.20 17.97
C TYR A 75 19.89 -0.19 18.56
N PRO A 76 19.97 -0.35 19.90
CA PRO A 76 19.88 0.69 20.92
C PRO A 76 21.08 1.67 20.91
N PRO A 77 20.92 2.90 21.45
CA PRO A 77 21.98 3.90 21.43
C PRO A 77 23.31 3.38 21.98
N GLY A 78 24.41 3.65 21.27
CA GLY A 78 25.75 3.17 21.62
C GLY A 78 26.19 1.91 20.84
N VAL A 79 25.28 1.24 20.14
CA VAL A 79 25.62 0.17 19.22
C VAL A 79 25.99 0.76 17.85
N ASN A 80 27.01 0.21 17.20
CA ASN A 80 27.37 0.55 15.83
C ASN A 80 27.50 -0.71 14.97
N ARG A 81 26.49 -0.99 14.14
CA ARG A 81 26.46 -2.16 13.24
C ARG A 81 26.91 -1.85 11.80
N THR A 82 27.67 -0.77 11.59
CA THR A 82 28.16 -0.38 10.26
C THR A 82 29.25 -1.30 9.70
N ARG A 83 29.91 -2.10 10.56
CA ARG A 83 30.91 -3.07 10.12
C ARG A 83 30.22 -4.29 9.51
N LEU A 84 30.53 -4.57 8.24
CA LEU A 84 30.02 -5.74 7.53
C LEU A 84 30.86 -7.00 7.77
N VAL A 85 32.18 -6.83 7.82
CA VAL A 85 33.16 -7.90 7.99
C VAL A 85 34.02 -7.57 9.20
N ASP A 86 34.32 -8.59 10.00
CA ASP A 86 35.35 -8.47 11.01
C ASP A 86 36.73 -8.60 10.36
N TRP A 87 37.43 -7.47 10.19
CA TRP A 87 38.77 -7.48 9.60
C TRP A 87 39.86 -7.88 10.61
N ASP A 88 39.54 -7.88 11.90
CA ASP A 88 40.47 -8.22 12.98
C ASP A 88 40.55 -9.75 13.19
N ASP A 89 39.49 -10.48 12.84
CA ASP A 89 39.46 -11.95 12.84
C ASP A 89 40.11 -12.54 11.56
N PRO A 90 41.05 -13.50 11.67
CA PRO A 90 41.66 -14.17 10.52
C PRO A 90 40.66 -14.83 9.55
N GLN A 91 39.52 -15.32 10.04
CA GLN A 91 38.46 -15.95 9.25
C GLN A 91 37.58 -14.93 8.52
N ARG A 92 37.67 -13.65 8.89
CA ARG A 92 36.89 -12.54 8.29
C ARG A 92 35.39 -12.84 8.17
N PRO A 93 34.72 -13.24 9.26
CA PRO A 93 33.30 -13.54 9.22
C PRO A 93 32.46 -12.28 8.92
N PHE A 94 31.33 -12.49 8.27
CA PHE A 94 30.29 -11.47 8.15
C PHE A 94 29.58 -11.26 9.48
N LEU A 95 29.45 -10.01 9.89
CA LEU A 95 28.82 -9.61 11.15
C LEU A 95 27.36 -9.20 10.92
N PHE A 96 26.56 -9.27 11.99
CA PHE A 96 25.19 -8.70 12.05
C PHE A 96 24.26 -9.10 10.89
N LYS A 97 24.29 -10.38 10.47
CA LYS A 97 23.46 -10.93 9.37
C LYS A 97 22.03 -10.40 9.38
N ASP A 98 21.31 -10.52 10.50
CA ASP A 98 19.90 -10.11 10.63
C ASP A 98 19.71 -8.60 10.34
N SER A 99 20.57 -7.73 10.88
CA SER A 99 20.50 -6.28 10.63
C SER A 99 20.80 -5.92 9.18
N TRP A 100 21.79 -6.56 8.55
CA TRP A 100 22.10 -6.32 7.13
C TRP A 100 20.98 -6.80 6.20
N GLN A 101 20.30 -7.89 6.54
CA GLN A 101 19.09 -8.31 5.83
C GLN A 101 17.98 -7.26 5.95
N HIS A 102 17.71 -6.73 7.14
CA HIS A 102 16.73 -5.65 7.32
C HIS A 102 17.11 -4.35 6.60
N ILE A 103 18.39 -3.94 6.65
CA ILE A 103 18.90 -2.78 5.91
C ILE A 103 18.68 -2.98 4.41
N THR A 104 18.94 -4.17 3.89
CA THR A 104 18.70 -4.51 2.47
C THR A 104 17.23 -4.39 2.14
N MET A 105 16.34 -4.99 2.95
CA MET A 105 14.89 -4.87 2.81
C MET A 105 14.46 -3.38 2.75
N TYR A 106 14.83 -2.59 3.76
CA TYR A 106 14.49 -1.16 3.80
C TYR A 106 15.04 -0.40 2.60
N SER A 107 16.25 -0.73 2.13
CA SER A 107 16.87 -0.06 0.98
C SER A 107 16.06 -0.27 -0.31
N PHE A 108 15.50 -1.45 -0.54
CA PHE A 108 14.66 -1.69 -1.71
C PHE A 108 13.29 -1.00 -1.61
N PHE A 109 12.69 -0.92 -0.41
CA PHE A 109 11.49 -0.10 -0.22
C PHE A 109 11.77 1.40 -0.33
N MET A 110 12.95 1.86 0.11
CA MET A 110 13.42 3.23 -0.08
C MET A 110 13.56 3.54 -1.56
N LEU A 111 14.18 2.64 -2.33
CA LEU A 111 14.29 2.74 -3.78
C LEU A 111 12.91 2.82 -4.44
N SER A 112 11.95 1.99 -4.03
CA SER A 112 10.56 2.09 -4.49
C SER A 112 9.96 3.47 -4.21
N GLY A 113 10.19 4.04 -3.02
CA GLY A 113 9.75 5.41 -2.71
C GLY A 113 10.43 6.49 -3.55
N VAL A 114 11.72 6.35 -3.85
CA VAL A 114 12.45 7.24 -4.77
C VAL A 114 11.87 7.16 -6.18
N VAL A 115 11.58 5.94 -6.66
CA VAL A 115 10.95 5.73 -7.97
C VAL A 115 9.58 6.43 -8.03
N ASP A 116 8.77 6.34 -6.98
CA ASP A 116 7.49 7.06 -6.90
C ASP A 116 7.69 8.58 -7.03
N ILE A 117 8.65 9.15 -6.31
CA ILE A 117 8.96 10.59 -6.35
C ILE A 117 9.43 11.00 -7.76
N VAL A 118 10.40 10.27 -8.32
CA VAL A 118 10.97 10.55 -9.65
C VAL A 118 9.90 10.45 -10.73
N SER A 119 9.08 9.40 -10.68
CA SER A 119 7.97 9.19 -11.61
C SER A 119 6.95 10.33 -11.56
N GLN A 120 6.59 10.80 -10.38
CA GLN A 120 5.53 11.81 -10.21
C GLN A 120 6.01 13.25 -10.39
N ARG A 121 7.31 13.54 -10.22
CA ARG A 121 7.87 14.91 -10.20
C ARG A 121 8.87 15.19 -11.32
N CYS A 122 9.76 14.24 -11.60
CA CYS A 122 10.86 14.44 -12.54
C CYS A 122 10.43 14.11 -13.97
N LEU A 123 9.64 13.05 -14.16
CA LEU A 123 9.15 12.66 -15.48
C LEU A 123 8.04 13.60 -15.98
N ALA A 124 8.00 13.81 -17.30
CA ALA A 124 6.95 14.60 -17.96
C ALA A 124 5.55 13.98 -17.76
N ARG A 125 5.50 12.65 -17.69
CA ARG A 125 4.30 11.85 -17.41
C ARG A 125 4.62 10.80 -16.35
N GLN A 126 3.71 10.65 -15.40
CA GLN A 126 3.81 9.60 -14.39
C GLN A 126 3.88 8.22 -15.04
N ASN A 127 4.84 7.40 -14.61
CA ASN A 127 5.01 6.03 -15.04
C ASN A 127 4.57 5.06 -13.94
N VAL A 128 3.25 4.84 -13.84
CA VAL A 128 2.63 3.95 -12.84
C VAL A 128 3.16 2.51 -12.93
N LYS A 129 3.51 2.04 -14.14
CA LYS A 129 4.09 0.71 -14.35
C LYS A 129 5.44 0.56 -13.66
N LEU A 130 6.28 1.59 -13.75
CA LEU A 130 7.59 1.60 -13.10
C LEU A 130 7.45 1.63 -11.57
N GLU A 131 6.52 2.44 -11.05
CA GLU A 131 6.18 2.50 -9.61
C GLU A 131 5.77 1.12 -9.08
N GLN A 132 4.84 0.45 -9.77
CA GLN A 132 4.38 -0.90 -9.43
C GLN A 132 5.49 -1.94 -9.53
N ALA A 133 6.31 -1.91 -10.58
CA ALA A 133 7.41 -2.85 -10.76
C ALA A 133 8.48 -2.69 -9.67
N ALA A 134 8.83 -1.46 -9.29
CA ALA A 134 9.77 -1.19 -8.21
C ALA A 134 9.23 -1.69 -6.86
N GLN A 135 7.94 -1.51 -6.60
CA GLN A 135 7.30 -2.03 -5.39
C GLN A 135 7.24 -3.58 -5.40
N ALA A 136 6.94 -4.21 -6.53
CA ALA A 136 6.97 -5.67 -6.68
C ALA A 136 8.38 -6.22 -6.40
N LEU A 137 9.42 -5.58 -6.94
CA LEU A 137 10.81 -5.93 -6.71
C LEU A 137 11.16 -5.91 -5.22
N ALA A 138 10.72 -4.88 -4.48
CA ALA A 138 10.95 -4.81 -3.04
C ALA A 138 10.35 -6.01 -2.29
N PHE A 139 9.13 -6.43 -2.63
CA PHE A 139 8.52 -7.62 -2.04
C PHE A 139 9.20 -8.94 -2.47
N TYR A 140 9.66 -9.06 -3.72
CA TYR A 140 10.46 -10.22 -4.13
C TYR A 140 11.76 -10.33 -3.33
N VAL A 141 12.43 -9.20 -3.08
CA VAL A 141 13.63 -9.16 -2.23
C VAL A 141 13.30 -9.59 -0.80
N VAL A 142 12.16 -9.18 -0.23
CA VAL A 142 11.73 -9.67 1.11
C VAL A 142 11.62 -11.20 1.13
N VAL A 143 11.00 -11.80 0.12
CA VAL A 143 10.86 -13.27 0.04
C VAL A 143 12.23 -13.96 -0.05
N LEU A 144 13.14 -13.43 -0.88
CA LEU A 144 14.49 -13.97 -1.02
C LEU A 144 15.31 -13.84 0.26
N LEU A 145 15.25 -12.68 0.93
CA LEU A 145 15.92 -12.49 2.22
C LEU A 145 15.36 -13.45 3.27
N MET A 146 14.05 -13.68 3.28
CA MET A 146 13.41 -14.58 4.24
C MET A 146 13.88 -16.03 4.10
N ALA A 147 14.14 -16.50 2.87
CA ALA A 147 14.66 -17.86 2.64
C ALA A 147 15.97 -18.13 3.43
N THR A 148 16.85 -17.15 3.49
CA THR A 148 18.10 -17.25 4.27
C THR A 148 17.94 -16.81 5.72
N HIS A 149 16.90 -16.04 6.05
CA HIS A 149 16.60 -15.60 7.42
C HIS A 149 16.14 -16.75 8.32
N ILE A 150 15.38 -17.70 7.74
CA ILE A 150 14.85 -18.87 8.46
C ILE A 150 15.87 -19.99 8.67
N GLU A 151 17.03 -19.93 8.03
CA GLU A 151 18.09 -20.92 8.22
C GLU A 151 18.57 -20.95 9.68
N ASN A 152 18.77 -22.15 10.22
CA ASN A 152 19.23 -22.40 11.59
C ASN A 152 18.28 -21.86 12.68
N ARG A 153 17.00 -21.68 12.36
CA ARG A 153 15.94 -21.29 13.30
C ARG A 153 15.19 -22.49 13.84
N ASN A 154 14.49 -22.33 14.97
CA ASN A 154 13.67 -23.40 15.51
C ASN A 154 12.39 -23.62 14.64
N THR A 155 11.73 -24.77 14.80
CA THR A 155 10.56 -25.14 13.98
C THR A 155 9.42 -24.12 14.04
N LEU A 156 9.22 -23.47 15.20
CA LEU A 156 8.21 -22.44 15.39
C LEU A 156 8.54 -21.20 14.53
N GLU A 157 9.74 -20.66 14.69
CA GLU A 157 10.24 -19.52 13.93
C GLU A 157 10.17 -19.81 12.42
N ILE A 158 10.63 -20.97 11.97
CA ILE A 158 10.54 -21.35 10.56
C ILE A 158 9.07 -21.29 10.09
N ARG A 159 8.14 -21.89 10.86
CA ARG A 159 6.73 -21.97 10.48
C ARG A 159 6.07 -20.59 10.38
N VAL A 160 6.25 -19.71 11.38
CA VAL A 160 5.65 -18.36 11.34
C VAL A 160 6.17 -17.54 10.17
N HIS A 161 7.46 -17.67 9.83
CA HIS A 161 8.08 -16.96 8.72
C HIS A 161 7.68 -17.54 7.35
N VAL A 162 7.53 -18.87 7.23
CA VAL A 162 6.99 -19.50 6.01
C VAL A 162 5.56 -19.02 5.74
N LEU A 163 4.72 -18.97 6.77
CA LEU A 163 3.37 -18.42 6.66
C LEU A 163 3.35 -16.94 6.29
N PHE A 164 4.39 -16.17 6.63
CA PHE A 164 4.60 -14.79 6.17
C PHE A 164 5.07 -14.72 4.70
N MET A 165 5.94 -15.64 4.26
CA MET A 165 6.46 -15.64 2.88
C MET A 165 5.36 -15.81 1.84
N VAL A 166 4.37 -16.67 2.10
CA VAL A 166 3.28 -16.97 1.15
C VAL A 166 2.49 -15.71 0.73
N PRO A 167 1.87 -14.93 1.65
CA PRO A 167 1.17 -13.70 1.26
C PRO A 167 2.13 -12.63 0.72
N THR A 168 3.40 -12.59 1.15
CA THR A 168 4.40 -11.68 0.58
C THR A 168 4.62 -11.95 -0.91
N PHE A 169 4.81 -13.22 -1.26
CA PHE A 169 5.03 -13.64 -2.64
C PHE A 169 3.79 -13.41 -3.50
N LEU A 170 2.60 -13.74 -2.98
CA LEU A 170 1.34 -13.47 -3.67
C LEU A 170 1.14 -11.97 -3.90
N LEU A 171 1.46 -11.12 -2.92
CA LEU A 171 1.39 -9.67 -3.07
C LEU A 171 2.36 -9.16 -4.15
N ALA A 172 3.60 -9.65 -4.17
CA ALA A 172 4.58 -9.32 -5.22
C ALA A 172 4.08 -9.74 -6.61
N LEU A 173 3.50 -10.94 -6.71
CA LEU A 173 2.93 -11.46 -7.94
C LEU A 173 1.75 -10.60 -8.42
N MET A 174 0.83 -10.22 -7.53
CA MET A 174 -0.30 -9.36 -7.89
C MET A 174 0.17 -7.99 -8.40
N LEU A 175 1.17 -7.39 -7.74
CA LEU A 175 1.77 -6.12 -8.19
C LEU A 175 2.40 -6.25 -9.58
N ASN A 176 3.08 -7.37 -9.85
CA ASN A 176 3.69 -7.64 -11.15
C ASN A 176 2.64 -7.87 -12.25
N ILE A 177 1.58 -8.62 -11.96
CA ILE A 177 0.46 -8.81 -12.91
C ILE A 177 -0.23 -7.47 -13.22
N GLU A 178 -0.38 -6.59 -12.23
CA GLU A 178 -1.03 -5.28 -12.38
C GLU A 178 -0.29 -4.36 -13.36
N VAL A 179 1.03 -4.54 -13.55
CA VAL A 179 1.82 -3.81 -14.56
C VAL A 179 1.28 -4.05 -15.98
N TRP A 180 0.80 -5.27 -16.23
CA TRP A 180 0.31 -5.71 -17.54
C TRP A 180 -1.21 -5.53 -17.67
N VAL A 181 -1.95 -5.79 -16.59
CA VAL A 181 -3.42 -5.79 -16.58
C VAL A 181 -3.96 -4.92 -15.43
N PRO A 182 -3.80 -3.58 -15.50
CA PRO A 182 -4.13 -2.68 -14.39
C PRO A 182 -5.64 -2.54 -14.14
N ASP A 183 -6.48 -2.75 -15.15
CA ASP A 183 -7.93 -2.43 -15.10
C ASP A 183 -8.81 -3.59 -14.58
N GLN A 184 -8.29 -4.40 -13.65
CA GLN A 184 -8.98 -5.58 -13.12
C GLN A 184 -9.32 -5.41 -11.63
N PRO A 185 -10.57 -5.07 -11.27
CA PRO A 185 -10.98 -4.91 -9.87
C PRO A 185 -10.69 -6.12 -8.96
N PRO A 186 -10.88 -7.38 -9.40
CA PRO A 186 -10.54 -8.54 -8.57
C PRO A 186 -9.07 -8.59 -8.17
N LEU A 187 -8.17 -8.13 -9.06
CA LEU A 187 -6.74 -8.08 -8.79
C LEU A 187 -6.42 -7.09 -7.67
N TRP A 188 -7.07 -5.93 -7.65
CA TRP A 188 -6.87 -4.95 -6.58
C TRP A 188 -7.41 -5.43 -5.24
N VAL A 189 -8.55 -6.13 -5.25
CA VAL A 189 -9.13 -6.75 -4.05
C VAL A 189 -8.17 -7.79 -3.49
N LEU A 190 -7.68 -8.71 -4.33
CA LEU A 190 -6.75 -9.76 -3.91
C LEU A 190 -5.43 -9.16 -3.40
N LYS A 191 -4.86 -8.19 -4.12
CA LYS A 191 -3.67 -7.45 -3.69
C LYS A 191 -3.85 -6.83 -2.30
N THR A 192 -4.96 -6.13 -2.09
CA THR A 192 -5.22 -5.42 -0.84
C THR A 192 -5.50 -6.38 0.31
N TRP A 193 -6.23 -7.47 0.05
CA TRP A 193 -6.43 -8.55 1.02
C TRP A 193 -5.11 -9.23 1.42
N MET A 194 -4.25 -9.56 0.45
CA MET A 194 -2.92 -10.12 0.73
C MET A 194 -2.04 -9.13 1.52
N GLY A 195 -2.11 -7.83 1.23
CA GLY A 195 -1.44 -6.80 2.03
C GLY A 195 -1.91 -6.77 3.50
N LEU A 196 -3.23 -6.86 3.72
CA LEU A 196 -3.81 -6.95 5.07
C LEU A 196 -3.35 -8.23 5.79
N VAL A 197 -3.42 -9.40 5.13
CA VAL A 197 -2.93 -10.68 5.67
C VAL A 197 -1.46 -10.58 6.04
N LEU A 198 -0.62 -10.11 5.12
CA LEU A 198 0.82 -9.98 5.30
C LEU A 198 1.16 -9.12 6.53
N SER A 199 0.60 -7.91 6.58
CA SER A 199 0.93 -6.91 7.60
C SER A 199 0.44 -7.30 9.00
N SER A 200 -0.80 -7.76 9.10
CA SER A 200 -1.37 -8.22 10.37
C SER A 200 -0.74 -9.52 10.85
N TRP A 201 -0.32 -10.42 9.94
CA TRP A 201 0.42 -11.62 10.34
C TRP A 201 1.81 -11.29 10.86
N LEU A 202 2.49 -10.29 10.30
CA LEU A 202 3.78 -9.84 10.83
C LEU A 202 3.65 -9.27 12.26
N LEU A 203 2.54 -8.58 12.57
CA LEU A 203 2.22 -8.19 13.95
C LEU A 203 1.93 -9.40 14.84
N GLN A 204 1.14 -10.37 14.35
CA GLN A 204 0.83 -11.59 15.08
C GLN A 204 2.10 -12.40 15.38
N LEU A 205 3.06 -12.44 14.44
CA LEU A 205 4.37 -13.07 14.62
C LEU A 205 5.12 -12.41 15.78
N CYS A 206 5.10 -11.07 15.89
CA CYS A 206 5.72 -10.38 17.02
C CYS A 206 5.10 -10.81 18.36
N VAL A 207 3.77 -10.95 18.41
CA VAL A 207 3.04 -11.43 19.59
C VAL A 207 3.43 -12.88 19.92
N VAL A 208 3.43 -13.77 18.92
CA VAL A 208 3.73 -15.20 19.12
C VAL A 208 5.16 -15.42 19.60
N LEU A 209 6.14 -14.70 19.04
CA LEU A 209 7.56 -14.90 19.36
C LEU A 209 8.03 -14.16 20.61
N TYR A 210 7.51 -12.97 20.90
CA TYR A 210 8.07 -12.12 21.96
C TYR A 210 7.13 -11.88 23.15
N ALA A 211 5.80 -11.94 22.94
CA ALA A 211 4.83 -11.58 23.98
C ALA A 211 3.54 -12.41 23.87
N PRO A 212 3.61 -13.75 24.07
CA PRO A 212 2.43 -14.60 23.99
C PRO A 212 1.39 -14.19 25.04
N PRO A 213 0.10 -14.05 24.70
CA PRO A 213 -0.94 -13.60 25.64
C PRO A 213 -1.10 -14.48 26.88
N SER A 214 -0.74 -15.76 26.79
CA SER A 214 -0.75 -16.71 27.90
C SER A 214 0.43 -16.53 28.87
N GLY A 215 1.41 -15.70 28.52
CA GLY A 215 2.69 -15.58 29.23
C GLY A 215 3.60 -16.81 29.07
N GLN A 216 3.15 -17.87 28.40
CA GLN A 216 3.91 -19.09 28.18
C GLN A 216 4.41 -19.15 26.73
N PRO A 217 5.70 -19.44 26.50
CA PRO A 217 6.24 -19.56 25.15
C PRO A 217 5.61 -20.75 24.42
N TRP A 218 5.43 -20.60 23.12
CA TRP A 218 4.97 -21.67 22.24
C TRP A 218 6.01 -22.79 22.14
N ARG A 219 5.57 -24.05 22.17
CA ARG A 219 6.47 -25.21 22.17
C ARG A 219 6.84 -25.60 20.75
N ALA A 220 8.06 -25.29 20.32
CA ALA A 220 8.57 -25.58 18.98
C ALA A 220 8.65 -27.09 18.64
N ASP A 221 8.72 -27.93 19.66
CA ASP A 221 8.82 -29.38 19.60
C ASP A 221 7.46 -30.10 19.59
N SER A 222 6.37 -29.40 19.94
CA SER A 222 5.00 -29.95 19.94
C SER A 222 4.42 -29.95 18.52
N PRO A 223 4.20 -31.12 17.87
CA PRO A 223 3.58 -31.17 16.55
C PRO A 223 2.16 -30.59 16.54
N THR A 224 1.46 -30.71 17.67
CA THR A 224 0.10 -30.19 17.87
C THR A 224 0.08 -28.67 17.88
N ASP A 225 0.95 -28.01 18.66
CA ASP A 225 1.06 -26.55 18.71
C ASP A 225 1.39 -26.00 17.33
N MET A 226 2.31 -26.67 16.64
CA MET A 226 2.70 -26.36 15.27
C MET A 226 1.52 -26.49 14.28
N ALA A 227 0.66 -27.49 14.42
CA ALA A 227 -0.53 -27.65 13.59
C ALA A 227 -1.56 -26.54 13.84
N PHE A 228 -1.82 -26.21 15.11
CA PHE A 228 -2.73 -25.13 15.49
C PHE A 228 -2.25 -23.76 15.00
N LEU A 229 -0.94 -23.52 14.94
CA LEU A 229 -0.40 -22.29 14.36
C LEU A 229 -0.85 -22.08 12.91
N THR A 230 -0.80 -23.13 12.09
CA THR A 230 -1.30 -23.09 10.71
C THR A 230 -2.81 -22.93 10.68
N THR A 231 -3.55 -23.60 11.58
CA THR A 231 -5.00 -23.42 11.72
C THR A 231 -5.35 -21.96 12.03
N PHE A 232 -4.62 -21.31 12.94
CA PHE A 232 -4.81 -19.89 13.27
C PHE A 232 -4.53 -19.00 12.08
N PHE A 233 -3.50 -19.30 11.29
CA PHE A 233 -3.26 -18.59 10.03
C PHE A 233 -4.43 -18.72 9.05
N CYS A 234 -5.03 -19.90 8.91
CA CYS A 234 -6.20 -20.08 8.05
C CYS A 234 -7.40 -19.22 8.51
N TRP A 235 -7.67 -19.16 9.81
CA TRP A 235 -8.69 -18.25 10.36
C TRP A 235 -8.32 -16.78 10.15
N HIS A 236 -7.03 -16.45 10.24
CA HIS A 236 -6.51 -15.11 9.99
C HIS A 236 -6.77 -14.62 8.57
N LEU A 237 -6.68 -15.51 7.57
CA LEU A 237 -7.08 -15.20 6.18
C LEU A 237 -8.54 -14.73 6.10
N GLY A 238 -9.45 -15.47 6.75
CA GLY A 238 -10.86 -15.14 6.82
C GLY A 238 -11.11 -13.82 7.58
N LEU A 239 -10.42 -13.61 8.70
CA LEU A 239 -10.53 -12.39 9.49
C LEU A 239 -10.13 -11.14 8.68
N MET A 240 -9.05 -11.21 7.90
CA MET A 240 -8.62 -10.10 7.06
C MET A 240 -9.56 -9.85 5.87
N ALA A 241 -10.23 -10.88 5.36
CA ALA A 241 -11.29 -10.71 4.36
C ALA A 241 -12.52 -10.01 4.97
N LEU A 242 -12.92 -10.40 6.19
CA LEU A 242 -14.00 -9.73 6.94
C LEU A 242 -13.65 -8.27 7.25
N LEU A 243 -12.42 -7.99 7.65
CA LEU A 243 -11.95 -6.62 7.88
C LEU A 243 -12.06 -5.77 6.59
N LEU A 244 -11.61 -6.30 5.46
CA LEU A 244 -11.74 -5.62 4.17
C LEU A 244 -13.20 -5.34 3.81
N ALA A 245 -14.08 -6.33 4.00
CA ALA A 245 -15.52 -6.17 3.78
C ALA A 245 -16.15 -5.14 4.73
N ALA A 246 -15.72 -5.10 5.99
CA ALA A 246 -16.16 -4.11 6.97
C ALA A 246 -15.72 -2.69 6.57
N ILE A 247 -14.47 -2.50 6.14
CA ILE A 247 -13.96 -1.23 5.63
C ILE A 247 -14.77 -0.77 4.41
N TYR A 248 -15.07 -1.69 3.48
CA TYR A 248 -15.93 -1.41 2.33
C TYR A 248 -17.34 -0.98 2.76
N GLY A 249 -17.95 -1.71 3.69
CA GLY A 249 -19.26 -1.38 4.25
C GLY A 249 -19.28 0.00 4.89
N LEU A 250 -18.28 0.33 5.70
CA LEU A 250 -18.12 1.65 6.33
C LEU A 250 -17.97 2.77 5.29
N CYS A 251 -17.14 2.56 4.27
CA CYS A 251 -16.99 3.52 3.17
C CYS A 251 -18.31 3.72 2.40
N SER A 252 -19.05 2.65 2.15
CA SER A 252 -20.36 2.70 1.48
C SER A 252 -21.38 3.50 2.28
N LEU A 253 -21.46 3.26 3.60
CA LEU A 253 -22.32 4.03 4.50
C LEU A 253 -21.92 5.50 4.53
N TRP A 254 -20.62 5.79 4.59
CA TRP A 254 -20.10 7.17 4.56
C TRP A 254 -20.50 7.89 3.26
N VAL A 255 -20.23 7.28 2.11
CA VAL A 255 -20.55 7.87 0.79
C VAL A 255 -22.06 8.10 0.66
N ARG A 256 -22.89 7.12 1.03
CA ARG A 256 -24.36 7.26 0.99
C ARG A 256 -24.84 8.40 1.89
N ARG A 257 -24.33 8.50 3.12
CA ARG A 257 -24.73 9.56 4.06
C ARG A 257 -24.32 10.94 3.58
N TYR A 258 -23.10 11.09 3.04
CA TYR A 258 -22.63 12.36 2.53
C TYR A 258 -23.41 12.80 1.27
N SER A 259 -23.70 11.86 0.36
CA SER A 259 -24.57 12.11 -0.79
C SER A 259 -26.00 12.48 -0.36
N SER A 260 -26.58 11.80 0.63
CA SER A 260 -27.91 12.16 1.16
C SER A 260 -27.93 13.53 1.84
N TRP A 261 -26.82 13.93 2.48
CA TRP A 261 -26.69 15.24 3.11
C TRP A 261 -26.58 16.36 2.07
N MET A 262 -25.84 16.14 0.97
CA MET A 262 -25.82 17.08 -0.15
C MET A 262 -27.13 17.07 -0.98
N ALA A 263 -27.93 16.00 -0.91
CA ALA A 263 -29.13 15.80 -1.74
C ALA A 263 -30.46 16.28 -1.10
N SER A 264 -30.46 17.03 0.01
CA SER A 264 -31.69 17.60 0.60
C SER A 264 -31.54 19.07 1.02
N PRO A 265 -32.57 19.93 0.83
CA PRO A 265 -33.26 20.22 -0.42
C PRO A 265 -33.09 21.72 -0.75
N GLY A 266 -32.24 22.07 -1.70
CA GLY A 266 -31.94 23.50 -1.96
C GLY A 266 -31.76 23.92 -3.42
N VAL A 267 -31.58 23.01 -4.37
CA VAL A 267 -31.47 23.39 -5.79
C VAL A 267 -32.15 22.36 -6.67
N LYS A 268 -33.47 22.46 -6.79
CA LYS A 268 -34.13 22.07 -8.03
C LYS A 268 -33.59 23.02 -9.09
N TYR A 269 -32.67 22.56 -9.92
CA TYR A 269 -32.43 23.22 -11.20
C TYR A 269 -33.74 23.10 -11.98
N LYS A 270 -34.59 24.14 -11.90
CA LYS A 270 -35.65 24.34 -12.89
C LYS A 270 -34.93 24.52 -14.21
N MET A 271 -35.11 23.56 -15.12
CA MET A 271 -34.83 23.79 -16.53
C MET A 271 -35.60 25.07 -16.90
N CYS A 272 -34.89 26.10 -17.40
CA CYS A 272 -35.56 27.28 -17.96
C CYS A 272 -36.54 26.78 -19.02
N PRO A 273 -37.79 27.27 -19.04
CA PRO A 273 -38.71 26.97 -20.13
C PRO A 273 -38.08 27.46 -21.43
N THR A 274 -37.84 26.53 -22.35
CA THR A 274 -37.22 26.77 -23.67
C THR A 274 -38.04 27.70 -24.56
N GLU A 275 -39.28 28.01 -24.17
CA GLU A 275 -40.22 28.87 -24.90
C GLU A 275 -39.70 30.32 -25.10
N ALA A 276 -39.14 30.95 -24.05
CA ALA A 276 -38.70 32.36 -24.13
C ALA A 276 -37.46 32.55 -25.03
N SER A 277 -36.60 31.55 -25.11
CA SER A 277 -35.41 31.58 -25.98
C SER A 277 -35.77 31.45 -27.46
N ARG A 278 -36.93 30.85 -27.80
CA ARG A 278 -37.34 30.64 -29.18
C ARG A 278 -37.99 31.88 -29.77
N GLU A 279 -38.80 32.59 -28.98
CA GLU A 279 -39.38 33.88 -29.39
C GLU A 279 -38.33 34.98 -29.56
N GLU A 280 -37.31 35.06 -28.69
CA GLU A 280 -36.21 36.01 -28.90
C GLU A 280 -35.38 35.67 -30.14
N LEU A 281 -35.14 34.39 -30.42
CA LEU A 281 -34.41 33.96 -31.60
C LEU A 281 -35.20 34.23 -32.89
N GLU A 282 -36.53 34.09 -32.85
CA GLU A 282 -37.41 34.43 -33.98
C GLU A 282 -37.52 35.94 -34.20
N ARG A 283 -37.55 36.76 -33.13
CA ARG A 283 -37.48 38.23 -33.24
C ARG A 283 -36.16 38.71 -33.85
N LEU A 284 -35.03 38.18 -33.39
CA LEU A 284 -33.72 38.53 -33.94
C LEU A 284 -33.59 38.12 -35.40
N ARG A 285 -34.19 36.99 -35.80
CA ARG A 285 -34.21 36.54 -37.21
C ARG A 285 -35.10 37.40 -38.10
N GLN A 286 -36.22 37.92 -37.57
CA GLN A 286 -37.07 38.87 -38.30
C GLN A 286 -36.42 40.26 -38.43
N GLU A 287 -35.67 40.71 -37.42
CA GLU A 287 -34.90 41.95 -37.49
C GLU A 287 -33.77 41.88 -38.53
N ASP A 288 -33.10 40.73 -38.67
CA ASP A 288 -32.04 40.50 -39.66
C ASP A 288 -32.59 40.49 -41.11
N GLU A 289 -33.75 39.87 -41.35
CA GLU A 289 -34.40 39.87 -42.67
C GLU A 289 -34.95 41.25 -43.09
N LEU A 290 -35.32 42.11 -42.12
CA LEU A 290 -35.74 43.50 -42.37
C LEU A 290 -34.55 44.42 -42.68
N GLN A 291 -33.34 44.08 -42.23
CA GLN A 291 -32.12 44.84 -42.51
C GLN A 291 -31.50 44.51 -43.88
N ASP A 292 -31.70 43.29 -44.39
CA ASP A 292 -31.15 42.83 -45.68
C ASP A 292 -32.10 43.07 -46.88
N GLY A 293 -33.34 43.52 -46.62
CA GLY A 293 -34.35 43.86 -47.64
C GLY A 293 -34.44 45.34 -48.04
N GLY A 294 -33.55 46.19 -47.50
CA GLY A 294 -33.60 47.65 -47.64
C GLY A 294 -32.43 48.25 -48.43
N VAL A 295 -32.50 48.14 -49.76
CA VAL A 295 -31.69 48.80 -50.82
C VAL A 295 -30.28 48.29 -51.05
#